data_AF-D0NFL7-F1
#
_entry.id   AF-D0NFL7-F1
#
_cell.length_a   1.000
_cell.length_b   1.000
_cell.length_c   1.000
_cell.angle_alpha   90.00
_cell.angle_beta   90.00
_cell.angle_gamma   90.00
#
_symmetry.space_group_name_H-M   'P 1'
#
loop_
_entity.id
_entity.type
_entity.pdbx_description
1 polymer ?
#
loop_
_entity_poly.entity_id
_entity_poly.type
_entity_poly.pdbx_seq_one_letter_code
_entity_poly.pdbx_strand_id
1 'polypeptide(L)'
;MDQVMQWRDDLCPGAFAYYYKKHFARRDQASPAGGCFMDAFRAALYHLGDTGLASTATALWVDFVRDHPSTVDGVSRAEATEFFRVLQRNDFPLDYDLLFQSPLDASYTNVERVQTFVQTLREGLYLTSIGDGLVGHCVTVLAKGPDTAVSVLDGVELPVTPEPLTNLAYLDKVKWMGLMKLNPGYRCRRGKRKSRSNRKKARREKKQQKL
;
A
#
# COMPACT_ATOMS: atom_id res chain seq x y z
N MET A 1 15.67 11.84 15.81
CA MET A 1 15.54 10.60 16.59
C MET A 1 14.11 10.13 16.41
N ASP A 2 13.88 9.06 15.66
CA ASP A 2 12.54 8.52 15.45
C ASP A 2 11.95 8.10 16.80
N GLN A 3 10.66 8.38 17.02
CA GLN A 3 9.94 8.03 18.26
C GLN A 3 10.10 6.54 18.63
N VAL A 4 10.22 5.68 17.61
CA VAL A 4 10.47 4.24 17.76
C VAL A 4 11.87 3.94 18.32
N MET A 5 12.89 4.71 17.91
CA MET A 5 14.25 4.58 18.43
C MET A 5 14.35 5.05 19.89
N GLN A 6 13.65 6.13 20.24
CA GLN A 6 13.56 6.57 21.63
C GLN A 6 12.89 5.51 22.52
N TRP A 7 11.77 4.92 22.08
CA TRP A 7 11.09 3.86 22.82
C TRP A 7 11.87 2.55 22.92
N ARG A 8 12.68 2.24 21.90
CA ARG A 8 13.62 1.11 21.93
C ARG A 8 14.67 1.32 23.01
N ASP A 9 15.15 2.54 23.16
CA ASP A 9 16.19 2.89 24.13
C ASP A 9 15.63 3.00 25.57
N ASP A 10 14.35 3.36 25.72
CA ASP A 10 13.66 3.48 27.02
C ASP A 10 13.16 2.13 27.61
N LEU A 11 13.00 1.09 26.80
CA LEU A 11 12.47 -0.22 27.20
C LEU A 11 13.52 -1.33 27.14
N CYS A 12 13.44 -2.30 28.05
CA CYS A 12 14.24 -3.52 27.93
C CYS A 12 13.96 -4.19 26.57
N PRO A 13 14.97 -4.68 25.82
CA PRO A 13 14.79 -5.17 24.44
C PRO A 13 13.65 -6.20 24.26
N GLY A 14 13.46 -7.11 25.23
CA GLY A 14 12.38 -8.09 25.20
C GLY A 14 10.98 -7.50 25.43
N ALA A 15 10.86 -6.48 26.29
CA ALA A 15 9.60 -5.79 26.54
C ALA A 15 9.21 -4.90 25.36
N PHE A 16 10.19 -4.20 24.77
CA PHE A 16 10.01 -3.46 23.52
C PHE A 16 9.55 -4.38 22.39
N ALA A 17 10.26 -5.49 22.15
CA ALA A 17 9.90 -6.44 21.11
C ALA A 17 8.49 -7.03 21.30
N TYR A 18 8.09 -7.31 22.54
CA TYR A 18 6.74 -7.80 22.84
C TYR A 18 5.66 -6.74 22.61
N TYR A 19 5.85 -5.52 23.13
CA TYR A 19 4.93 -4.40 22.93
C TYR A 19 4.80 -4.06 21.44
N TYR A 20 5.93 -3.94 20.76
CA TYR A 20 5.99 -3.67 19.34
C TYR A 20 5.28 -4.77 18.53
N LYS A 21 5.56 -6.05 18.80
CA LYS A 21 4.85 -7.17 18.14
C LYS A 21 3.35 -7.12 18.36
N LYS A 22 2.91 -6.73 19.56
CA LYS A 22 1.50 -6.66 19.91
C LYS A 22 0.76 -5.53 19.21
N HIS A 23 1.40 -4.37 19.07
CA HIS A 23 0.73 -3.14 18.63
C HIS A 23 1.03 -2.75 17.17
N PHE A 24 2.22 -3.09 16.66
CA PHE A 24 2.75 -2.46 15.44
C PHE A 24 3.32 -3.43 14.38
N ALA A 25 3.67 -4.67 14.72
CA ALA A 25 4.30 -5.61 13.76
C ALA A 25 3.48 -5.93 12.48
N ARG A 26 2.21 -5.53 12.43
CA ARG A 26 1.31 -5.71 11.28
C ARG A 26 1.02 -4.43 10.50
N ARG A 27 1.62 -3.30 10.91
CA ARG A 27 1.41 -1.97 10.32
C ARG A 27 2.70 -1.50 9.66
N ASP A 28 2.55 -0.75 8.58
CA ASP A 28 3.66 -0.15 7.86
C ASP A 28 3.75 1.34 8.23
N GLN A 29 4.89 1.73 8.82
CA GLN A 29 5.09 2.96 9.60
C GLN A 29 6.42 3.68 9.32
N ALA A 30 7.32 3.14 8.49
CA ALA A 30 8.72 3.59 8.47
C ALA A 30 8.97 5.02 7.94
N SER A 31 7.94 5.78 7.54
CA SER A 31 8.15 7.19 7.19
C SER A 31 8.00 8.11 8.40
N PRO A 32 8.66 9.28 8.43
CA PRO A 32 8.64 10.20 9.58
C PRO A 32 7.24 10.63 10.02
N ALA A 33 6.26 10.57 9.11
CA ALA A 33 4.85 10.88 9.38
C ALA A 33 3.95 9.64 9.48
N GLY A 34 4.51 8.43 9.51
CA GLY A 34 3.77 7.16 9.44
C GLY A 34 3.05 6.92 8.12
N GLY A 35 3.36 7.72 7.08
CA GLY A 35 2.68 7.80 5.80
C GLY A 35 3.26 6.93 4.67
N CYS A 36 4.21 6.03 4.96
CA CYS A 36 4.97 5.29 3.93
C CYS A 36 4.08 4.61 2.86
N PHE A 37 2.90 4.12 3.25
CA PHE A 37 1.92 3.58 2.32
C PHE A 37 1.50 4.59 1.25
N MET A 38 1.14 5.82 1.65
CA MET A 38 0.74 6.87 0.72
C MET A 38 1.91 7.44 -0.05
N ASP A 39 3.09 7.50 0.55
CA ASP A 39 4.32 7.94 -0.13
C ASP A 39 4.64 6.99 -1.30
N ALA A 40 4.67 5.67 -1.03
CA ALA A 40 4.86 4.65 -2.05
C ALA A 40 3.74 4.65 -3.11
N PHE A 41 2.47 4.77 -2.69
CA PHE A 41 1.34 4.81 -3.60
C PHE A 41 1.37 6.02 -4.54
N ARG A 42 1.71 7.22 -4.02
CA ARG A 42 1.88 8.43 -4.83
C ARG A 42 3.06 8.30 -5.80
N ALA A 43 4.18 7.75 -5.33
CA ALA A 43 5.34 7.50 -6.18
C ALA A 43 4.97 6.58 -7.36
N ALA A 44 4.21 5.50 -7.10
CA ALA A 44 3.71 4.63 -8.15
C ALA A 44 2.79 5.36 -9.14
N LEU A 45 1.85 6.17 -8.67
CA LEU A 45 0.93 6.94 -9.54
C LEU A 45 1.68 7.94 -10.41
N TYR A 46 2.69 8.60 -9.86
CA TYR A 46 3.54 9.52 -10.62
C TYR A 46 4.28 8.80 -11.74
N HIS A 47 4.87 7.63 -11.45
CA HIS A 47 5.57 6.80 -12.44
C HIS A 47 4.64 6.12 -13.46
N LEU A 48 3.36 5.93 -13.12
CA LEU A 48 2.33 5.52 -14.08
C LEU A 48 1.93 6.64 -15.06
N GLY A 49 2.42 7.88 -14.86
CA GLY A 49 2.29 8.99 -15.80
C GLY A 49 1.07 9.89 -15.59
N ASP A 50 0.41 9.84 -14.43
CA ASP A 50 -0.77 10.68 -14.14
C ASP A 50 -0.67 11.38 -12.78
N THR A 51 -0.15 12.62 -12.81
CA THR A 51 0.03 13.47 -11.62
C THR A 51 -1.30 13.96 -11.04
N GLY A 52 -2.36 14.02 -11.85
CA GLY A 52 -3.71 14.37 -11.40
C GLY A 52 -4.28 13.30 -10.46
N LEU A 53 -4.01 12.02 -10.75
CA LEU A 53 -4.45 10.90 -9.91
C LEU A 53 -3.82 10.90 -8.53
N ALA A 54 -2.54 11.30 -8.39
CA ALA A 54 -1.89 11.40 -7.07
C ALA A 54 -2.59 12.42 -6.15
N SER A 55 -3.05 13.54 -6.73
CA SER A 55 -3.83 14.56 -6.03
C SER A 55 -5.20 14.03 -5.61
N THR A 56 -5.93 13.38 -6.53
CA THR A 56 -7.24 12.77 -6.23
C THR A 56 -7.13 11.68 -5.16
N ALA A 57 -6.13 10.80 -5.25
CA ALA A 57 -5.86 9.77 -4.25
C ALA A 57 -5.59 10.38 -2.87
N THR A 58 -4.83 11.48 -2.81
CA THR A 58 -4.54 12.20 -1.57
C THR A 58 -5.80 12.75 -0.92
N ALA A 59 -6.70 13.37 -1.69
CA ALA A 59 -7.96 13.87 -1.17
C ALA A 59 -8.82 12.74 -0.58
N LEU A 60 -8.94 11.62 -1.31
CA LEU A 60 -9.66 10.43 -0.82
C LEU A 60 -9.00 9.80 0.41
N TRP A 61 -7.67 9.86 0.52
CA TRP A 61 -6.94 9.39 1.70
C TRP A 61 -7.23 10.24 2.93
N VAL A 62 -7.25 11.56 2.81
CA VAL A 62 -7.58 12.46 3.94
C VAL A 62 -8.97 12.14 4.50
N ASP A 63 -9.95 11.93 3.62
CA ASP A 63 -11.29 11.51 4.05
C ASP A 63 -11.30 10.12 4.69
N PHE A 64 -10.52 9.18 4.15
CA PHE A 64 -10.40 7.83 4.69
C PHE A 64 -9.78 7.82 6.10
N VAL A 65 -8.69 8.56 6.33
CA VAL A 65 -8.00 8.66 7.63
C VAL A 65 -8.92 9.23 8.70
N ARG A 66 -9.78 10.21 8.35
CA ARG A 66 -10.78 10.76 9.28
C ARG A 66 -11.72 9.69 9.83
N ASP A 67 -12.08 8.71 9.00
CA ASP A 67 -12.93 7.59 9.39
C ASP A 67 -12.13 6.41 10.00
N HIS A 68 -10.81 6.40 9.86
CA HIS A 68 -9.89 5.33 10.30
C HIS A 68 -8.67 5.91 11.03
N PRO A 69 -8.84 6.50 12.23
CA PRO A 69 -7.77 7.22 12.92
C PRO A 69 -6.57 6.33 13.29
N SER A 70 -6.76 5.00 13.36
CA SER A 70 -5.67 4.04 13.58
C SER A 70 -4.59 4.04 12.49
N THR A 71 -4.90 4.59 11.31
CA THR A 71 -3.93 4.73 10.20
C THR A 71 -2.80 5.72 10.49
N VAL A 72 -2.95 6.58 11.51
CA VAL A 72 -1.87 7.45 12.02
C VAL A 72 -0.73 6.61 12.60
N ASP A 73 -1.05 5.45 13.17
CA ASP A 73 -0.07 4.46 13.60
C ASP A 73 0.39 3.59 12.41
N GLY A 74 0.40 4.12 11.18
CA GLY A 74 0.72 3.37 9.98
C GLY A 74 -0.39 2.43 9.48
N VAL A 75 -0.16 1.84 8.32
CA VAL A 75 -1.20 1.18 7.52
C VAL A 75 -1.04 -0.33 7.54
N SER A 76 -2.08 -1.04 7.93
CA SER A 76 -2.15 -2.50 7.77
C SER A 76 -2.63 -2.90 6.37
N ARG A 77 -2.37 -4.15 5.97
CA ARG A 77 -2.90 -4.71 4.71
C ARG A 77 -4.43 -4.59 4.61
N ALA A 78 -5.14 -4.71 5.73
CA ALA A 78 -6.60 -4.61 5.76
C ALA A 78 -7.08 -3.18 5.47
N GLU A 79 -6.45 -2.19 6.10
CA GLU A 79 -6.73 -0.76 5.86
C GLU A 79 -6.35 -0.37 4.42
N ALA A 80 -5.19 -0.81 3.91
CA ALA A 80 -4.81 -0.61 2.51
C ALA A 80 -5.85 -1.19 1.55
N THR A 81 -6.32 -2.42 1.81
CA THR A 81 -7.38 -3.08 1.02
C THR A 81 -8.69 -2.31 1.09
N GLU A 82 -9.05 -1.75 2.24
CA GLU A 82 -10.25 -0.94 2.40
C GLU A 82 -10.13 0.38 1.63
N PHE A 83 -8.98 1.04 1.69
CA PHE A 83 -8.70 2.23 0.90
C PHE A 83 -8.78 1.95 -0.60
N PHE A 84 -8.22 0.84 -1.09
CA PHE A 84 -8.40 0.45 -2.50
C PHE A 84 -9.87 0.26 -2.88
N ARG A 85 -10.71 -0.22 -1.96
CA ARG A 85 -12.17 -0.29 -2.20
C ARG A 85 -12.82 1.09 -2.21
N VAL A 86 -12.31 2.07 -1.47
CA VAL A 86 -12.75 3.47 -1.56
C VAL A 86 -12.40 4.03 -2.94
N LEU A 87 -11.16 3.86 -3.40
CA LEU A 87 -10.73 4.25 -4.73
C LEU A 87 -11.62 3.61 -5.81
N GLN A 88 -11.86 2.30 -5.71
CA GLN A 88 -12.72 1.56 -6.65
C GLN A 88 -14.15 2.08 -6.71
N ARG A 89 -14.71 2.52 -5.57
CA ARG A 89 -16.08 3.07 -5.52
C ARG A 89 -16.19 4.46 -6.16
N ASN A 90 -15.09 5.21 -6.12
CA ASN A 90 -14.96 6.55 -6.71
C ASN A 90 -14.45 6.50 -8.16
N ASP A 91 -14.55 5.34 -8.83
CA ASP A 91 -14.15 5.15 -10.23
C ASP A 91 -12.68 5.52 -10.51
N PHE A 92 -11.82 5.44 -9.49
CA PHE A 92 -10.38 5.67 -9.64
C PHE A 92 -9.78 4.59 -10.56
N PRO A 93 -9.00 4.95 -11.60
CA PRO A 93 -8.76 4.12 -12.78
C PRO A 93 -7.62 3.11 -12.58
N LEU A 94 -7.68 2.30 -11.53
CA LEU A 94 -6.75 1.18 -11.32
C LEU A 94 -7.38 -0.15 -11.75
N ASP A 95 -6.52 -1.08 -12.19
CA ASP A 95 -6.90 -2.47 -12.34
C ASP A 95 -6.90 -3.17 -10.98
N TYR A 96 -8.06 -3.19 -10.32
CA TYR A 96 -8.19 -3.79 -9.00
C TYR A 96 -8.12 -5.33 -9.01
N ASP A 97 -8.37 -5.96 -10.16
CA ASP A 97 -8.24 -7.42 -10.27
C ASP A 97 -6.75 -7.79 -10.16
N LEU A 98 -5.87 -7.03 -10.83
CA LEU A 98 -4.42 -7.18 -10.71
C LEU A 98 -3.88 -6.72 -9.36
N LEU A 99 -4.39 -5.61 -8.81
CA LEU A 99 -3.92 -5.08 -7.53
C LEU A 99 -4.20 -6.01 -6.35
N PHE A 100 -5.37 -6.67 -6.35
CA PHE A 100 -5.73 -7.62 -5.29
C PHE A 100 -5.15 -9.03 -5.50
N GLN A 101 -4.65 -9.34 -6.69
CA GLN A 101 -3.99 -10.61 -6.96
C GLN A 101 -2.54 -10.57 -6.43
N SER A 102 -2.29 -11.28 -5.34
CA SER A 102 -0.93 -11.43 -4.81
C SER A 102 -0.06 -12.19 -5.81
N PRO A 103 1.09 -11.63 -6.25
CA PRO A 103 2.04 -12.36 -7.07
C PRO A 103 2.94 -13.28 -6.24
N LEU A 104 3.03 -13.07 -4.91
CA LEU A 104 3.88 -13.86 -4.02
C LEU A 104 3.44 -15.32 -4.00
N ASP A 105 4.38 -16.21 -4.25
CA ASP A 105 4.26 -17.67 -4.23
C ASP A 105 4.92 -18.32 -3.00
N ALA A 106 5.84 -17.60 -2.36
CA ALA A 106 6.59 -18.04 -1.20
C ALA A 106 6.80 -16.90 -0.18
N SER A 107 7.42 -17.22 0.94
CA SER A 107 7.92 -16.22 1.88
C SER A 107 9.32 -15.77 1.45
N TYR A 108 9.47 -14.47 1.23
CA TYR A 108 10.72 -13.86 0.80
C TYR A 108 11.33 -13.08 1.94
N THR A 109 12.48 -13.52 2.45
CA THR A 109 13.08 -13.02 3.71
C THR A 109 14.47 -12.41 3.56
N ASN A 110 14.95 -12.25 2.32
CA ASN A 110 16.19 -11.53 2.04
C ASN A 110 16.11 -10.87 0.66
N VAL A 111 16.94 -9.85 0.45
CA VAL A 111 16.90 -9.02 -0.75
C VAL A 111 17.26 -9.81 -2.02
N GLU A 112 18.23 -10.70 -1.99
CA GLU A 112 18.66 -11.48 -3.17
C GLU A 112 17.53 -12.35 -3.74
N ARG A 113 16.77 -13.02 -2.85
CA ARG A 113 15.61 -13.82 -3.23
C ARG A 113 14.48 -12.94 -3.76
N VAL A 114 14.25 -11.78 -3.14
CA VAL A 114 13.26 -10.81 -3.63
C VAL A 114 13.65 -10.33 -5.03
N GLN A 115 14.92 -10.00 -5.25
CA GLN A 115 15.43 -9.55 -6.55
C GLN A 115 15.18 -10.60 -7.63
N THR A 116 15.60 -11.84 -7.38
CA THR A 116 15.42 -12.96 -8.31
C THR A 116 13.94 -13.17 -8.63
N PHE A 117 13.07 -13.13 -7.61
CA PHE A 117 11.63 -13.27 -7.79
C PHE A 117 11.04 -12.12 -8.63
N VAL A 118 11.38 -10.87 -8.32
CA VAL A 118 10.85 -9.71 -9.05
C VAL A 118 11.25 -9.75 -10.53
N GLN A 119 12.43 -10.29 -10.86
CA GLN A 119 12.84 -10.49 -12.26
C GLN A 119 11.98 -11.52 -13.03
N THR A 120 11.28 -12.42 -12.32
CA THR A 120 10.32 -13.34 -12.94
C THR A 120 8.92 -12.73 -13.13
N LEU A 121 8.65 -11.59 -12.50
CA LEU A 121 7.35 -10.94 -12.58
C LEU A 121 7.16 -10.27 -13.93
N ARG A 122 5.87 -10.06 -14.27
CA ARG A 122 5.51 -9.15 -15.34
C ARG A 122 6.08 -7.76 -15.07
N GLU A 123 6.52 -7.08 -16.12
CA GLU A 123 6.93 -5.69 -16.03
C GLU A 123 5.83 -4.78 -15.47
N GLY A 124 6.20 -3.91 -14.53
CA GLY A 124 5.26 -2.98 -13.90
C GLY A 124 5.71 -2.46 -12.54
N LEU A 125 4.81 -1.70 -11.93
CA LEU A 125 4.99 -1.09 -10.61
C LEU A 125 4.24 -1.91 -9.57
N TYR A 126 4.95 -2.38 -8.57
CA TYR A 126 4.40 -3.23 -7.52
C TYR A 126 4.44 -2.49 -6.19
N LEU A 127 3.26 -2.11 -5.69
CA LEU A 127 3.17 -1.60 -4.33
C LEU A 127 3.41 -2.76 -3.37
N THR A 128 4.42 -2.59 -2.52
CA THR A 128 5.00 -3.69 -1.76
C THR A 128 5.15 -3.26 -0.31
N SER A 129 4.64 -4.10 0.59
CA SER A 129 4.88 -4.00 2.01
C SER A 129 5.99 -4.96 2.41
N ILE A 130 6.99 -4.41 3.08
CA ILE A 130 8.15 -5.11 3.58
C ILE A 130 8.24 -4.94 5.10
N GLY A 131 9.00 -5.79 5.75
CA GLY A 131 9.40 -5.60 7.13
C GLY A 131 10.91 -5.77 7.29
N ASP A 132 11.41 -5.30 8.43
CA ASP A 132 12.78 -5.57 8.92
C ASP A 132 12.77 -6.38 10.24
N GLY A 133 11.61 -6.93 10.61
CA GLY A 133 11.36 -7.69 11.84
C GLY A 133 10.74 -6.85 12.94
N LEU A 134 11.00 -5.56 12.94
CA LEU A 134 10.38 -4.58 13.83
C LEU A 134 9.48 -3.70 12.97
N VAL A 135 10.01 -2.82 12.15
CA VAL A 135 9.26 -1.83 11.40
C VAL A 135 8.70 -2.40 10.10
N GLY A 136 7.42 -2.09 9.84
CA GLY A 136 6.83 -2.26 8.52
C GLY A 136 7.05 -1.06 7.64
N HIS A 137 7.27 -1.29 6.35
CA HIS A 137 7.49 -0.22 5.38
C HIS A 137 6.77 -0.53 4.07
N CYS A 138 6.32 0.50 3.38
CA CYS A 138 5.76 0.38 2.05
C CYS A 138 6.68 1.07 1.05
N VAL A 139 7.00 0.37 -0.01
CA VAL A 139 7.80 0.85 -1.14
C VAL A 139 7.11 0.47 -2.45
N THR A 140 7.46 1.14 -3.54
CA THR A 140 7.04 0.70 -4.87
C THR A 140 8.21 0.05 -5.59
N VAL A 141 8.08 -1.23 -5.93
CA VAL A 141 9.09 -2.00 -6.65
C VAL A 141 8.86 -1.87 -8.16
N LEU A 142 9.90 -1.57 -8.92
CA LEU A 142 9.90 -1.53 -10.37
C LEU A 142 10.42 -2.86 -10.91
N ALA A 143 9.51 -3.67 -11.45
CA ALA A 143 9.87 -4.86 -12.21
C ALA A 143 10.07 -4.47 -13.68
N LYS A 144 11.29 -4.71 -14.21
CA LYS A 144 11.68 -4.39 -15.60
C LYS A 144 11.94 -5.65 -16.44
N GLY A 145 11.58 -6.82 -15.92
CA GLY A 145 11.72 -8.10 -16.59
C GLY A 145 13.00 -8.87 -16.23
N PRO A 146 13.27 -10.00 -16.91
CA PRO A 146 14.43 -10.84 -16.65
C PRO A 146 15.76 -10.08 -16.83
N ASP A 147 16.78 -10.48 -16.08
CA ASP A 147 18.17 -9.97 -16.18
C ASP A 147 18.35 -8.46 -15.99
N THR A 148 17.32 -7.74 -15.53
CA THR A 148 17.39 -6.31 -15.23
C THR A 148 17.56 -6.06 -13.74
N ALA A 149 18.32 -5.03 -13.40
CA ALA A 149 18.44 -4.60 -12.01
C ALA A 149 17.08 -4.11 -11.50
N VAL A 150 16.65 -4.64 -10.36
CA VAL A 150 15.39 -4.26 -9.70
C VAL A 150 15.60 -2.94 -8.96
N SER A 151 14.68 -2.01 -9.18
CA SER A 151 14.71 -0.70 -8.52
C SER A 151 13.48 -0.52 -7.63
N VAL A 152 13.57 0.38 -6.66
CA VAL A 152 12.49 0.76 -5.75
C VAL A 152 12.29 2.27 -5.73
N LEU A 153 11.07 2.71 -5.43
CA LEU A 153 10.73 4.08 -5.10
C LEU A 153 10.47 4.13 -3.60
N ASP A 154 11.38 4.77 -2.87
CA ASP A 154 11.33 4.91 -1.41
C ASP A 154 11.44 6.37 -0.93
N GLY A 155 11.33 7.31 -1.87
CA GLY A 155 11.32 8.74 -1.56
C GLY A 155 9.95 9.26 -1.17
N VAL A 156 9.94 10.35 -0.40
CA VAL A 156 8.71 11.09 -0.03
C VAL A 156 8.47 12.25 -1.01
N GLU A 157 9.54 12.85 -1.56
CA GLU A 157 9.47 13.98 -2.50
C GLU A 157 9.31 13.49 -3.94
N LEU A 158 8.33 14.06 -4.65
CA LEU A 158 8.04 13.73 -6.05
C LEU A 158 8.79 14.70 -6.99
N PRO A 159 9.34 14.23 -8.13
CA PRO A 159 9.40 12.83 -8.57
C PRO A 159 10.39 12.01 -7.75
N VAL A 160 9.97 10.82 -7.33
CA VAL A 160 10.88 9.90 -6.62
C VAL A 160 11.85 9.27 -7.62
N THR A 161 13.14 9.42 -7.36
CA THR A 161 14.20 8.77 -8.14
C THR A 161 14.24 7.28 -7.81
N PRO A 162 14.25 6.38 -8.81
CA PRO A 162 14.42 4.95 -8.56
C PRO A 162 15.79 4.63 -7.97
N GLU A 163 15.81 3.87 -6.89
CA GLU A 163 17.01 3.40 -6.21
C GLU A 163 17.19 1.88 -6.35
N PRO A 164 18.41 1.34 -6.21
CA PRO A 164 18.62 -0.09 -6.21
C PRO A 164 17.87 -0.79 -5.06
N LEU A 165 17.27 -1.96 -5.33
CA LEU A 165 16.62 -2.77 -4.29
C LEU A 165 17.57 -3.13 -3.13
N THR A 166 18.88 -3.20 -3.39
CA THR A 166 19.92 -3.45 -2.39
C THR A 166 19.98 -2.40 -1.27
N ASN A 167 19.41 -1.21 -1.47
CA ASN A 167 19.26 -0.21 -0.40
C ASN A 167 18.33 -0.69 0.72
N LEU A 168 17.48 -1.70 0.43
CA LEU A 168 16.61 -2.36 1.40
C LEU A 168 17.27 -3.59 2.02
N ALA A 169 18.60 -3.60 2.20
CA ALA A 169 19.35 -4.71 2.80
C ALA A 169 18.84 -5.15 4.19
N TYR A 170 18.12 -4.27 4.87
CA TYR A 170 17.44 -4.52 6.15
C TYR A 170 16.15 -5.36 6.03
N LEU A 171 15.66 -5.65 4.82
CA LEU A 171 14.44 -6.42 4.59
C LEU A 171 14.54 -7.83 5.19
N ASP A 172 13.62 -8.13 6.10
CA ASP A 172 13.45 -9.44 6.74
C ASP A 172 12.31 -10.25 6.14
N LYS A 173 11.32 -9.57 5.53
CA LYS A 173 10.21 -10.21 4.82
C LYS A 173 9.49 -9.28 3.85
N VAL A 174 8.95 -9.85 2.78
CA VAL A 174 7.87 -9.24 2.00
C VAL A 174 6.53 -9.72 2.57
N LYS A 175 5.70 -8.78 3.06
CA LYS A 175 4.41 -9.09 3.70
C LYS A 175 3.27 -9.20 2.68
N TRP A 176 3.27 -8.31 1.69
CA TRP A 176 2.34 -8.35 0.56
C TRP A 176 2.87 -7.52 -0.60
N MET A 177 2.40 -7.84 -1.80
CA MET A 177 2.76 -7.15 -3.04
C MET A 177 1.53 -7.12 -3.95
N GLY A 178 1.33 -6.03 -4.68
CA GLY A 178 0.21 -5.88 -5.62
C GLY A 178 0.61 -5.06 -6.85
N LEU A 179 0.24 -5.53 -8.04
CA LEU A 179 0.55 -4.85 -9.29
C LEU A 179 -0.36 -3.62 -9.47
N MET A 180 0.25 -2.45 -9.55
CA MET A 180 -0.43 -1.21 -9.91
C MET A 180 -0.40 -1.02 -11.43
N LYS A 181 -1.60 -0.92 -12.02
CA LYS A 181 -1.77 -0.66 -13.45
C LYS A 181 -2.98 0.24 -13.66
N LEU A 182 -2.83 1.25 -14.51
CA LEU A 182 -3.94 2.09 -14.93
C LEU A 182 -4.87 1.30 -15.86
N ASN A 183 -6.17 1.43 -15.64
CA ASN A 183 -7.23 0.85 -16.46
C ASN A 183 -8.40 1.84 -16.53
N PRO A 184 -8.30 2.87 -17.40
CA PRO A 184 -9.38 3.83 -17.61
C PRO A 184 -10.64 3.10 -18.12
N GLY A 185 -11.70 3.11 -17.31
CA GLY A 185 -12.92 2.37 -17.60
C GLY A 185 -13.01 1.00 -16.92
N TYR A 186 -12.12 0.69 -15.97
CA TYR A 186 -12.26 -0.49 -15.10
C TYR A 186 -13.68 -0.58 -14.54
N ARG A 187 -14.35 -1.71 -14.83
CA ARG A 187 -15.64 -2.05 -14.24
C ARG A 187 -15.45 -3.20 -13.29
N CYS A 188 -15.71 -2.96 -12.01
CA CYS A 188 -15.67 -3.99 -10.98
C CYS A 188 -16.55 -5.18 -11.40
N ARG A 189 -15.93 -6.36 -11.62
CA ARG A 189 -16.64 -7.58 -12.03
C ARG A 189 -17.72 -8.00 -11.02
N ARG A 190 -17.56 -7.64 -9.75
CA ARG A 190 -18.52 -7.96 -8.68
C ARG A 190 -19.66 -6.94 -8.52
N GLY A 191 -19.74 -5.95 -9.41
CA GLY A 191 -20.71 -4.85 -9.34
C GLY A 191 -20.46 -3.93 -8.14
N LYS A 192 -20.84 -2.66 -8.25
CA LYS A 192 -20.80 -1.73 -7.10
C LYS A 192 -21.77 -2.21 -6.03
N ARG A 193 -21.31 -3.00 -5.06
CA ARG A 193 -22.13 -3.40 -3.89
C ARG A 193 -22.44 -2.13 -3.10
N LYS A 194 -23.66 -1.62 -3.28
CA LYS A 194 -24.14 -0.42 -2.58
C LYS A 194 -23.91 -0.58 -1.07
N SER A 195 -23.34 0.43 -0.43
CA SER A 195 -23.22 0.49 1.03
C SER A 195 -24.59 0.29 1.68
N ARG A 196 -24.64 -0.18 2.93
CA ARG A 196 -25.92 -0.42 3.63
C ARG A 196 -26.79 0.84 3.68
N SER A 197 -26.15 2.01 3.87
CA SER A 197 -26.81 3.31 3.82
C SER A 197 -27.40 3.60 2.43
N ASN A 198 -26.60 3.48 1.36
CA ASN A 198 -27.07 3.72 -0.01
C ASN A 198 -28.14 2.71 -0.45
N ARG A 199 -28.09 1.48 0.06
CA ARG A 199 -29.13 0.45 -0.16
C ARG A 199 -30.43 0.79 0.54
N LYS A 200 -30.37 1.41 1.73
CA LYS A 200 -31.53 1.92 2.48
C LYS A 200 -32.13 3.15 1.81
N LYS A 201 -31.29 4.09 1.34
CA LYS A 201 -31.71 5.28 0.58
C LYS A 201 -32.42 4.90 -0.73
N ALA A 202 -31.79 4.05 -1.55
CA ALA A 202 -32.39 3.57 -2.80
C ALA A 202 -33.69 2.76 -2.60
N ARG A 203 -33.84 2.07 -1.45
CA ARG A 203 -35.11 1.40 -1.08
C ARG A 203 -36.22 2.39 -0.73
N ARG A 204 -35.89 3.52 -0.10
CA ARG A 204 -36.85 4.58 0.24
C ARG A 204 -37.32 5.31 -1.02
N GLU A 205 -36.38 5.68 -1.88
CA GLU A 205 -36.66 6.34 -3.17
C GLU A 205 -37.54 5.47 -4.08
N LYS A 206 -37.26 4.16 -4.19
CA LYS A 206 -38.09 3.21 -4.95
C LYS A 206 -39.50 3.01 -4.38
N LYS A 207 -39.70 3.24 -3.08
CA LYS A 207 -41.05 3.18 -2.48
C LYS A 207 -41.84 4.46 -2.73
N GLN A 208 -41.17 5.61 -2.81
CA GLN A 208 -41.81 6.90 -3.11
C GLN A 208 -42.20 7.04 -4.59
N GLN A 209 -41.49 6.38 -5.51
CA GLN A 209 -41.84 6.37 -6.95
C GLN A 209 -42.96 5.37 -7.32
N LYS A 210 -43.49 4.61 -6.35
CA LYS A 210 -44.57 3.62 -6.55
C LYS A 210 -45.89 4.04 -5.88
N LEU A 211 -45.96 5.28 -5.42
CA LEU A 211 -47.16 5.98 -4.94
C LEU A 211 -47.45 7.11 -5.92
#